data_AF-A0A2S9KG41-F1
#
_entry.id   AF-A0A2S9KG41-F1
#
_cell.length_a   1.000
_cell.length_b   1.000
_cell.length_c   1.000
_cell.angle_alpha   90.00
_cell.angle_beta   90.00
_cell.angle_gamma   90.00
#
_symmetry.space_group_name_H-M   'P 1'
#
loop_
_entity.id
_entity.type
_entity.pdbx_description
1 polymer ?
#
loop_
_entity_poly.entity_id
_entity_poly.type
_entity_poly.pdbx_seq_one_letter_code
_entity_poly.pdbx_strand_id
1 'polypeptide(L)'
;MLKPIVLALFASLIAFSAAAEGPSCSATAAEKKLAGAAKNSFMKKCEKDAQAAACEAQAGEKKLAGAARNSFVKKCVKDAAGA
;
A
#
# COMPACT_ATOMS: atom_id res chain seq x y z
N MET A 1 16.96 30.85 4.98
CA MET A 1 17.81 29.83 5.65
C MET A 1 17.02 29.24 6.81
N LEU A 2 17.10 27.91 7.01
CA LEU A 2 16.25 27.08 7.90
C LEU A 2 14.77 27.03 7.43
N LYS A 3 14.21 25.92 6.92
CA LYS A 3 14.17 24.60 7.57
C LYS A 3 13.68 23.53 6.57
N PRO A 4 14.51 23.03 5.62
CA PRO A 4 14.19 21.84 4.83
C PRO A 4 14.13 20.53 5.66
N ILE A 5 14.10 20.64 7.00
CA ILE A 5 14.13 19.53 7.97
C ILE A 5 12.74 18.91 8.17
N VAL A 6 11.66 19.61 7.80
CA VAL A 6 10.29 19.06 7.91
C VAL A 6 9.98 18.08 6.77
N LEU A 7 10.67 18.18 5.63
CA LEU A 7 10.50 17.27 4.49
C LEU A 7 11.36 15.99 4.58
N ALA A 8 12.34 15.95 5.50
CA ALA A 8 13.24 14.81 5.66
C ALA A 8 12.74 13.75 6.66
N LEU A 9 11.78 14.07 7.52
CA LEU A 9 11.28 13.15 8.55
C LEU A 9 10.14 12.22 8.09
N PHE A 10 9.59 12.45 6.89
CA PHE A 10 8.58 11.57 6.28
C PHE A 10 9.12 10.71 5.12
N ALA A 11 10.39 10.89 4.74
CA ALA A 11 11.04 10.17 3.65
C ALA A 11 11.74 8.86 4.10
N SER A 12 11.75 8.54 5.39
CA SER A 12 12.45 7.39 5.96
C SER A 12 11.68 6.06 5.88
N LEU A 13 10.54 6.00 5.19
CA LEU A 13 9.76 4.75 5.04
C LEU A 13 9.72 4.18 3.63
N ILE A 14 10.49 4.73 2.68
CA ILE A 14 10.65 4.11 1.36
C ILE A 14 11.81 3.11 1.40
N ALA A 15 11.67 2.10 2.26
CA ALA A 15 12.54 0.93 2.24
C ALA A 15 11.80 -0.21 1.55
N PHE A 16 12.30 -0.53 0.37
CA PHE A 16 12.36 -1.88 -0.19
C PHE A 16 11.07 -2.45 -0.80
N SER A 17 10.94 -2.20 -2.10
CA SER A 17 10.23 -3.10 -3.01
C SER A 17 10.93 -4.46 -3.01
N ALA A 18 10.38 -5.43 -2.28
CA ALA A 18 10.64 -6.85 -2.53
C ALA A 18 9.33 -7.49 -2.95
N ALA A 19 9.25 -7.83 -4.23
CA ALA A 19 8.31 -8.80 -4.73
C ALA A 19 8.71 -10.18 -4.18
N ALA A 20 8.12 -10.54 -3.05
CA ALA A 20 8.06 -11.89 -2.51
C ALA A 20 7.01 -11.82 -1.41
N GLU A 21 6.05 -12.74 -1.42
CA GLU A 21 5.02 -12.98 -0.39
C GLU A 21 5.38 -12.35 0.97
N GLY A 22 5.00 -11.07 1.12
CA GLY A 22 5.54 -10.23 2.17
C GLY A 22 4.94 -10.67 3.51
N PRO A 23 5.62 -10.38 4.64
CA PRO A 23 5.00 -10.53 5.95
C PRO A 23 3.62 -9.87 5.92
N SER A 24 2.59 -10.58 6.40
CA SER A 24 1.23 -10.05 6.49
C SER A 24 1.23 -8.66 7.15
N CYS A 25 0.26 -7.80 6.85
CA CYS A 25 0.16 -6.46 7.44
C CYS A 25 0.37 -6.43 8.97
N SER A 26 -0.01 -7.52 9.65
CA SER A 26 0.24 -7.75 11.07
C SER A 26 1.70 -8.04 11.43
N ALA A 27 2.36 -8.89 10.67
CA ALA A 27 3.78 -9.17 10.86
C ALA A 27 4.64 -7.93 10.60
N THR A 28 4.37 -7.14 9.55
CA THR A 28 5.11 -5.89 9.31
C THR A 28 4.86 -4.85 10.41
N ALA A 29 3.62 -4.76 10.92
CA ALA A 29 3.32 -3.87 12.03
C ALA A 29 4.02 -4.29 13.34
N ALA A 30 4.12 -5.59 13.60
CA ALA A 30 4.79 -6.16 14.76
C ALA A 30 6.32 -5.96 14.68
N GLU A 31 6.93 -6.21 13.52
CA GLU A 31 8.35 -5.98 13.25
C GLU A 31 8.73 -4.49 13.42
N LYS A 32 7.85 -3.60 12.96
CA LYS A 32 8.01 -2.14 13.14
C LYS A 32 7.67 -1.68 14.56
N LYS A 33 7.30 -2.59 15.47
CA LYS A 33 6.85 -2.33 16.85
C LYS A 33 5.77 -1.22 16.91
N LEU A 34 4.92 -1.15 15.89
CA LEU A 34 3.83 -0.18 15.84
C LEU A 34 2.75 -0.59 16.86
N ALA A 35 2.40 0.34 17.74
CA ALA A 35 1.35 0.17 18.74
C ALA A 35 0.30 1.29 18.65
N GLY A 36 -0.87 1.06 19.23
CA GLY A 36 -1.95 2.05 19.32
C GLY A 36 -2.38 2.61 17.96
N ALA A 37 -2.55 3.94 17.89
CA ALA A 37 -3.02 4.63 16.68
C ALA A 37 -2.10 4.44 15.46
N ALA A 38 -0.79 4.28 15.68
CA ALA A 38 0.18 4.05 14.61
C ALA A 38 -0.01 2.67 13.97
N LYS A 39 -0.25 1.63 14.78
CA LYS A 39 -0.58 0.28 14.29
C LYS A 39 -1.87 0.29 13.46
N ASN A 40 -2.92 0.94 13.97
CA ASN A 40 -4.21 0.99 13.28
C ASN A 40 -4.12 1.76 11.95
N SER A 41 -3.38 2.86 11.91
CA SER A 41 -3.18 3.62 10.66
C SER A 41 -2.35 2.85 9.65
N PHE A 42 -1.32 2.15 10.12
CA PHE A 42 -0.50 1.28 9.28
C PHE A 42 -1.32 0.11 8.73
N MET A 43 -2.12 -0.56 9.57
CA MET A 43 -2.99 -1.65 9.14
C MET A 43 -3.96 -1.22 8.05
N LYS A 44 -4.73 -0.14 8.29
CA LYS A 44 -5.68 0.40 7.32
C LYS A 44 -5.01 0.73 5.99
N LYS A 45 -3.80 1.28 6.03
CA LYS A 45 -3.04 1.59 4.82
C LYS A 45 -2.54 0.32 4.13
N CYS A 46 -1.97 -0.62 4.88
CA CYS A 46 -1.49 -1.88 4.35
C CYS A 46 -2.60 -2.72 3.71
N GLU A 47 -3.80 -2.76 4.29
CA GLU A 47 -4.96 -3.44 3.71
C GLU A 47 -5.39 -2.78 2.39
N LYS A 48 -5.39 -1.44 2.33
CA LYS A 48 -5.67 -0.69 1.10
C LYS A 48 -4.62 -0.95 0.01
N ASP A 49 -3.34 -0.96 0.37
CA ASP A 49 -2.24 -1.24 -0.55
C ASP A 49 -2.28 -2.72 -1.03
N ALA A 50 -2.58 -3.67 -0.14
CA ALA A 50 -2.74 -5.07 -0.50
C ALA A 50 -3.92 -5.28 -1.47
N GLN A 51 -5.05 -4.60 -1.23
CA GLN A 51 -6.20 -4.60 -2.14
C GLN A 51 -5.83 -4.02 -3.52
N ALA A 52 -5.10 -2.91 -3.55
CA ALA A 52 -4.62 -2.32 -4.79
C ALA A 52 -3.68 -3.27 -5.55
N ALA A 53 -2.77 -3.95 -4.86
CA ALA A 53 -1.87 -4.94 -5.45
C ALA A 53 -2.62 -6.15 -6.02
N ALA A 54 -3.64 -6.66 -5.33
CA ALA A 54 -4.50 -7.72 -5.84
C ALA A 54 -5.26 -7.29 -7.11
N CYS A 55 -5.80 -6.07 -7.12
CA CYS A 55 -6.46 -5.50 -8.30
C CYS A 55 -5.48 -5.27 -9.47
N GLU A 56 -4.24 -4.87 -9.19
CA GLU A 56 -3.17 -4.74 -10.18
C GLU A 56 -2.79 -6.11 -10.79
N ALA A 57 -2.71 -7.16 -9.98
CA ALA A 57 -2.46 -8.52 -10.44
C ALA A 57 -3.59 -9.00 -11.37
N GLN A 58 -4.85 -8.81 -10.95
CA GLN A 58 -6.01 -9.14 -11.80
C GLN A 58 -6.03 -8.35 -13.10
N ALA A 59 -5.61 -7.07 -13.09
CA ALA A 59 -5.48 -6.28 -14.30
C ALA A 59 -4.40 -6.84 -15.23
N GLY A 60 -3.28 -7.32 -14.66
CA GLY A 60 -2.20 -7.99 -15.37
C GLY A 60 -2.65 -9.32 -16.00
N GLU A 61 -3.41 -10.15 -15.28
CA GLU A 61 -3.98 -11.39 -15.81
C GLU A 61 -4.95 -11.12 -16.97
N LYS A 62 -5.73 -10.03 -16.87
CA LYS A 62 -6.60 -9.55 -17.96
C LYS A 62 -5.84 -8.85 -19.09
N LYS A 63 -4.50 -8.78 -19.02
CA LYS A 63 -3.61 -8.10 -19.97
C LYS A 63 -4.01 -6.65 -20.24
N LEU A 64 -4.59 -5.98 -19.23
CA LEU A 64 -4.94 -4.57 -19.34
C LEU A 64 -3.69 -3.72 -19.22
N ALA A 65 -3.54 -2.75 -20.12
CA ALA A 65 -2.43 -1.81 -20.14
C ALA A 65 -2.92 -0.35 -20.15
N GLY A 66 -2.03 0.58 -19.79
CA GLY A 66 -2.28 2.02 -19.85
C GLY A 66 -3.53 2.46 -19.09
N ALA A 67 -4.37 3.28 -19.73
CA ALA A 67 -5.57 3.85 -19.11
C ALA A 67 -6.61 2.79 -18.70
N ALA A 68 -6.70 1.68 -19.45
CA ALA A 68 -7.64 0.59 -19.15
C ALA A 68 -7.26 -0.12 -17.84
N ARG A 69 -5.96 -0.38 -17.64
CA ARG A 69 -5.43 -0.92 -16.36
C ARG A 69 -5.79 0.00 -15.20
N ASN A 70 -5.45 1.28 -15.31
CA ASN A 70 -5.69 2.23 -14.23
C ASN A 70 -7.18 2.37 -13.86
N SER A 71 -8.06 2.36 -14.86
CA SER A 71 -9.50 2.44 -14.64
C SER A 71 -10.05 1.17 -13.98
N PHE A 72 -9.56 0.00 -14.40
CA PHE A 72 -9.91 -1.28 -13.80
C PHE A 72 -9.47 -1.36 -12.34
N VAL A 73 -8.21 -1.03 -12.05
CA VAL A 73 -7.67 -1.07 -10.69
C VAL A 73 -8.44 -0.14 -9.77
N LYS A 74 -8.70 1.11 -10.21
CA LYS A 74 -9.52 2.07 -9.44
C LYS A 74 -10.92 1.53 -9.15
N LYS A 75 -11.56 0.89 -10.13
CA LYS A 75 -12.89 0.31 -9.95
C LYS A 75 -12.86 -0.90 -9.02
N CYS A 76 -11.91 -1.82 -9.22
CA CYS A 76 -11.71 -2.99 -8.38
C CYS A 76 -11.50 -2.62 -6.90
N VAL A 77 -10.62 -1.65 -6.62
CA VAL A 77 -10.37 -1.18 -5.24
C VAL A 77 -11.61 -0.54 -4.63
N LYS A 78 -12.38 0.23 -5.42
CA LYS A 78 -13.63 0.83 -4.96
C LYS A 78 -14.68 -0.23 -4.65
N ASP A 79 -14.86 -1.19 -5.55
CA ASP A 79 -15.88 -2.25 -5.43
C ASP A 79 -15.58 -3.14 -4.22
N ALA A 80 -14.31 -3.51 -4.02
CA ALA A 80 -13.89 -4.31 -2.88
C ALA A 80 -13.86 -3.53 -1.54
N ALA A 81 -14.06 -2.22 -1.55
CA ALA A 81 -14.24 -1.41 -0.33
C ALA A 81 -15.72 -1.18 0.04
N GLY A 82 -16.65 -1.54 -0.84
CA GLY A 82 -18.10 -1.45 -0.63
C GLY A 82 -18.81 -2.80 -0.47
N ALA A 83 -18.07 -3.91 -0.55
CA ALA A 83 -18.51 -5.27 -0.22
C ALA A 83 -18.12 -5.60 1.23
#